data_AF-A0A7Y9XYE6-F1
#
_entry.id   AF-A0A7Y9XYE6-F1
#
_cell.length_a   1.000
_cell.length_b   1.000
_cell.length_c   1.000
_cell.angle_alpha   90.00
_cell.angle_beta   90.00
_cell.angle_gamma   90.00
#
_symmetry.space_group_name_H-M   'P 1'
#
loop_
_entity.id
_entity.type
_entity.pdbx_description
1 polymer ?
#
loop_
_entity_poly.entity_id
_entity_poly.type
_entity_poly.pdbx_seq_one_letter_code
_entity_poly.pdbx_strand_id
1 'polypeptide(L)' 'MLLLPLFAMQFTTEVSWDGLDFAVFGGMLIFAGAAVEFVVWAGGSRLVRLFGAGAVVIAFVAIWATLAIDAI' A
#
# COMPACT_ATOMS: atom_id res chain seq x y z
N MET A 1 -2.02 -6.49 -5.20
CA MET A 1 -0.59 -6.71 -5.44
C MET A 1 0.05 -7.79 -4.54
N LEU A 2 -0.68 -8.40 -3.59
CA LEU A 2 -0.15 -9.44 -2.69
C LEU A 2 0.20 -10.78 -3.39
N LEU A 3 -0.39 -11.06 -4.56
CA LEU A 3 -0.09 -12.30 -5.31
C LEU A 3 1.31 -12.32 -5.90
N LEU A 4 1.92 -11.15 -6.13
CA LEU A 4 3.22 -11.02 -6.76
C LEU A 4 4.35 -11.63 -5.90
N PRO A 5 4.52 -11.26 -4.61
CA PRO A 5 5.51 -11.88 -3.75
C PRO A 5 5.21 -13.35 -3.47
N LEU A 6 3.93 -13.72 -3.32
CA LEU A 6 3.54 -15.12 -3.06
C LEU A 6 3.91 -16.04 -4.22
N PHE A 7 3.76 -15.55 -5.46
CA PHE A 7 4.19 -16.26 -6.66
C PHE A 7 5.72 -16.25 -6.82
N ALA A 8 6.38 -15.11 -6.60
CA ALA A 8 7.83 -14.98 -6.69
C ALA A 8 8.58 -15.93 -5.74
N MET A 9 8.09 -16.07 -4.50
CA MET A 9 8.62 -17.02 -3.51
C MET A 9 8.54 -18.49 -3.92
N GLN A 10 7.70 -18.85 -4.90
CA GLN A 10 7.66 -20.21 -5.44
C GLN A 10 8.84 -20.49 -6.40
N PHE A 11 9.47 -19.45 -6.94
CA PHE A 11 10.52 -19.56 -7.97
C PHE A 11 11.89 -19.08 -7.48
N THR A 12 11.95 -18.18 -6.50
CA THR A 12 13.20 -17.61 -5.98
C THR A 12 13.15 -17.37 -4.48
N THR A 13 14.30 -17.51 -3.82
CA THR A 13 14.49 -17.15 -2.40
C THR A 13 14.91 -15.68 -2.22
N GLU A 14 15.07 -14.92 -3.30
CA GLU A 14 15.43 -13.49 -3.25
C GLU A 14 14.34 -12.63 -2.60
N VAL A 15 13.09 -13.09 -2.64
CA VAL A 15 11.97 -12.49 -1.92
C VAL A 15 11.57 -13.50 -0.86
N SER A 16 11.64 -13.16 0.42
CA SER A 16 11.30 -14.07 1.52
C SER A 16 10.37 -13.37 2.52
N TRP A 17 9.12 -13.14 2.12
CA TRP A 17 8.13 -12.52 3.01
C TRP A 17 7.56 -13.57 3.95
N ASP A 18 7.50 -13.24 5.24
CA ASP A 18 6.81 -14.04 6.22
C ASP A 18 5.31 -13.70 6.28
N GLY A 19 4.55 -14.40 7.13
CA GLY A 19 3.12 -14.14 7.28
C GLY A 19 2.80 -12.73 7.82
N LEU A 20 3.72 -12.12 8.56
CA LEU A 20 3.58 -10.78 9.12
C LEU A 20 3.77 -9.73 8.01
N ASP A 21 4.72 -9.91 7.11
CA ASP A 21 4.93 -9.03 5.94
C ASP A 21 3.67 -8.94 5.07
N PHE A 22 3.02 -10.09 4.81
CA PHE A 22 1.73 -10.12 4.12
C PHE A 22 0.63 -9.40 4.88
N ALA A 23 0.57 -9.57 6.21
CA ALA A 23 -0.43 -8.92 7.04
C ALA A 23 -0.24 -7.39 7.09
N VAL A 24 1.01 -6.92 7.21
CA VAL A 24 1.36 -5.50 7.20
C VAL A 24 1.04 -4.88 5.85
N PHE A 25 1.52 -5.48 4.75
CA PHE A 25 1.27 -4.94 3.41
C PHE A 25 -0.23 -5.00 3.04
N GLY A 26 -0.94 -6.05 3.47
CA GLY A 26 -2.38 -6.16 3.33
C GLY A 26 -3.14 -5.10 4.11
N GLY A 27 -2.76 -4.87 5.37
CA GLY A 27 -3.34 -3.81 6.21
C GLY A 27 -3.13 -2.42 5.62
N MET A 28 -1.93 -2.14 5.09
CA MET A 28 -1.62 -0.89 4.40
C MET A 28 -2.50 -0.67 3.17
N LEU A 29 -2.76 -1.72 2.37
CA LEU A 29 -3.65 -1.63 1.20
C LEU A 29 -5.09 -1.34 1.59
N ILE A 30 -5.61 -1.99 2.64
CA ILE A 30 -6.96 -1.73 3.16
C ILE A 30 -7.05 -0.28 3.63
N PHE A 31 -6.06 0.19 4.38
CA PHE A 31 -6.04 1.56 4.89
C PHE A 31 -5.96 2.60 3.76
N ALA A 32 -5.09 2.39 2.77
CA ALA A 32 -4.99 3.27 1.60
C ALA A 32 -6.29 3.28 0.79
N GLY A 33 -6.93 2.12 0.58
CA GLY A 33 -8.23 2.02 -0.07
C GLY A 33 -9.31 2.79 0.67
N ALA A 34 -9.42 2.59 1.99
CA ALA A 34 -10.37 3.31 2.84
C ALA A 34 -10.12 4.82 2.84
N ALA A 35 -8.86 5.26 2.84
CA ALA A 35 -8.50 6.68 2.77
C ALA A 35 -8.88 7.31 1.42
N VAL A 36 -8.68 6.61 0.30
CA VAL A 36 -9.14 7.08 -1.01
C VAL A 36 -10.67 7.15 -1.07
N GLU A 37 -11.36 6.12 -0.57
CA GLU A 37 -12.82 6.09 -0.51
C GLU A 37 -13.35 7.22 0.38
N PHE A 38 -12.70 7.51 1.50
CA PHE A 38 -13.01 8.64 2.36
C PHE A 38 -12.81 9.99 1.66
N VAL A 39 -11.71 10.19 0.92
CA VAL A 39 -11.47 11.39 0.12
C VAL A 39 -12.55 11.58 -0.96
N VAL A 40 -13.02 10.49 -1.55
CA VAL A 40 -14.10 10.52 -2.54
C VAL A 40 -15.45 10.82 -1.90
N TRP A 41 -15.71 10.20 -0.74
CA TRP A 41 -16.97 10.31 0.00
C TRP A 41 -17.15 11.65 0.70
N ALA A 42 -16.06 12.25 1.20
CA ALA A 42 -16.06 13.53 1.90
C ALA A 42 -16.59 14.71 1.05
N GLY A 43 -16.75 14.51 -0.26
CA GLY A 43 -17.27 15.51 -1.18
C GLY A 43 -16.25 16.61 -1.47
N GLY A 44 -16.37 17.23 -2.65
CA GLY A 44 -15.44 18.27 -3.09
C GLY A 44 -15.34 18.38 -4.60
N SER A 45 -14.59 19.38 -5.07
CA SER A 45 -14.30 19.55 -6.50
C SER A 45 -13.44 18.40 -7.03
N ARG A 46 -13.48 18.17 -8.35
CA ARG A 46 -12.65 17.14 -9.02
C ARG A 46 -11.16 17.27 -8.67
N LEU A 47 -10.68 18.50 -8.48
CA LEU A 47 -9.31 18.81 -8.08
C LEU A 47 -9.00 18.33 -6.66
N VAL A 48 -9.88 18.62 -5.68
CA VAL A 48 -9.68 18.18 -4.29
C VAL A 48 -9.62 16.66 -4.21
N ARG A 49 -10.48 15.95 -4.95
CA ARG A 49 -10.45 14.49 -5.00
C ARG A 49 -9.17 13.95 -5.65
N LEU A 50 -8.69 14.59 -6.70
CA LEU A 50 -7.45 14.20 -7.39
C LEU A 50 -6.22 14.41 -6.50
N PHE A 51 -6.07 15.58 -5.89
CA PHE A 51 -4.96 15.87 -4.99
C PHE A 51 -5.03 15.05 -3.70
N GLY A 52 -6.23 14.82 -3.15
CA GLY A 52 -6.41 13.98 -1.98
C GLY A 52 -6.04 12.52 -2.25
N ALA A 53 -6.50 11.94 -3.37
CA ALA A 53 -6.10 10.58 -3.77
C ALA A 53 -4.60 10.49 -4.05
N GLY A 54 -4.02 11.50 -4.72
CA GLY A 54 -2.58 11.60 -4.93
C GLY A 54 -1.78 11.64 -3.63
N ALA A 55 -2.23 12.41 -2.64
CA ALA A 55 -1.60 12.48 -1.32
C ALA A 55 -1.65 11.13 -0.59
N VAL A 56 -2.78 10.41 -0.66
CA VAL A 56 -2.90 9.06 -0.08
C VAL A 56 -1.93 8.09 -0.74
N VAL A 57 -1.78 8.13 -2.07
CA VAL A 57 -0.82 7.28 -2.78
C VAL A 57 0.63 7.62 -2.41
N ILE A 58 0.98 8.90 -2.34
CA ILE A 58 2.33 9.33 -1.92
C ILE A 58 2.62 8.87 -0.49
N ALA A 59 1.68 9.06 0.44
CA ALA A 59 1.81 8.61 1.82
C ALA A 59 1.97 7.09 1.90
N PHE A 60 1.17 6.34 1.15
CA PHE A 60 1.27 4.88 1.05
C PHE A 60 2.67 4.44 0.59
N VAL A 61 3.19 5.04 -0.48
CA VAL A 61 4.54 4.72 -1.00
C VAL A 61 5.63 5.12 0.00
N ALA A 62 5.50 6.27 0.66
CA ALA A 62 6.48 6.71 1.66
C ALA A 62 6.53 5.76 2.85
N ILE A 63 5.38 5.39 3.42
CA ILE A 63 5.29 4.44 4.54
C ILE A 63 5.82 3.07 4.12
N TRP A 64 5.52 2.64 2.89
CA TRP A 64 6.03 1.37 2.39
C TRP A 64 7.54 1.39 2.22
N ALA A 65 8.09 2.46 1.66
CA ALA A 65 9.53 2.61 1.47
C ALA A 65 10.28 2.62 2.81
N THR A 66 9.75 3.26 3.85
CA THR A 66 10.36 3.25 5.18
C THR A 66 10.33 1.85 5.79
N LEU A 67 9.17 1.18 5.76
CA LEU A 67 9.03 -0.19 6.28
C LEU A 67 9.87 -1.20 5.50
N ALA A 68 10.03 -1.01 4.20
CA ALA A 68 10.87 -1.86 3.36
C ALA A 68 12.36 -1.71 3.71
N ILE A 69 12.81 -0.51 4.10
CA ILE A 69 14.19 -0.27 4.55
C ILE A 69 14.41 -0.91 5.92
N ASP A 70 13.46 -0.74 6.85
CA ASP A 70 13.55 -1.32 8.20
C ASP A 70 13.42 -2.87 8.20
N ALA A 71 12.91 -3.45 7.11
CA ALA A 71 12.79 -4.90 6.91
C ALA A 71 14.04 -5.56 6.27
N ILE A 72 15.04 -4.79 5.85
CA ILE A 72 16.32 -5.26 5.23
C ILE A 72 17.44 -5.29 6.27
#